data_AF-A0A4R2T612-F1
#
_entry.id   AF-A0A4R2T612-F1
#
_cell.length_a   1.000
_cell.length_b   1.000
_cell.length_c   1.000
_cell.angle_alpha   90.00
_cell.angle_beta   90.00
_cell.angle_gamma   90.00
#
_symmetry.space_group_name_H-M   'P 1'
#
loop_
_entity.id
_entity.type
_entity.pdbx_description
1 polymer ?
#
loop_
_entity_poly.entity_id
_entity_poly.type
_entity_poly.pdbx_seq_one_letter_code
_entity_poly.pdbx_strand_id
1 'polypeptide(L)'
;MMAKSPAIARQISLFDMDSPLHGKVRGERSIMDYPFFVLSKNAHLEPIEYKHDQVTIQIRPSATGVATMWDKEILLYVASLVAQAIADGQISDEDVTFSAHDFFRITGVERPSVRDYRRFGEALERLQGTQIKTNIETGSKIDRGWFSWLSEAQVEYEKMANGDEVLRYVRVRPCNWLYRAIKRDQRIYHYHHDYFRLGAIERRLYEIAHCYCEAGPIDINLEELHHKIGSMGPMKRLKQLLKSIEAENRLPEYDVSLIEVVSGERTDSLGRRRKSVTTSVRMKPKQRSISA
;
A
#
# COMPACT_ATOMS: atom_id res chain seq x y z
N MET A 1 -15.68 51.38 -10.09
CA MET A 1 -16.20 50.01 -9.89
C MET A 1 -15.77 49.16 -11.07
N MET A 2 -14.72 48.34 -10.92
CA MET A 2 -14.27 47.43 -11.96
C MET A 2 -15.06 46.12 -11.87
N ALA A 3 -15.74 45.76 -12.96
CA ALA A 3 -16.49 44.52 -13.09
C ALA A 3 -15.52 43.33 -13.18
N LYS A 4 -15.71 42.32 -12.32
CA LYS A 4 -14.99 41.04 -12.37
C LYS A 4 -15.40 40.28 -13.63
N SER A 5 -14.44 39.91 -14.47
CA SER A 5 -14.64 38.91 -15.53
C SER A 5 -15.05 37.57 -14.92
N PRO A 6 -16.04 36.86 -15.49
CA PRO A 6 -16.40 35.54 -15.01
C PRO A 6 -15.30 34.55 -15.35
N ALA A 7 -14.86 33.79 -14.35
CA ALA A 7 -13.98 32.65 -14.55
C ALA A 7 -14.69 31.62 -15.44
N ILE A 8 -14.11 31.33 -16.60
CA ILE A 8 -14.60 30.28 -17.50
C ILE A 8 -14.35 28.94 -16.78
N ALA A 9 -15.40 28.31 -16.29
CA ALA A 9 -15.36 26.92 -15.87
C ALA A 9 -14.98 26.09 -17.10
N ARG A 10 -13.78 25.49 -17.08
CA ARG A 10 -13.27 24.64 -18.15
C ARG A 10 -14.11 23.37 -18.13
N GLN A 11 -15.09 23.28 -19.02
CA GLN A 11 -15.88 22.06 -19.22
C GLN A 11 -14.95 20.99 -19.80
N ILE A 12 -14.52 20.06 -18.95
CA ILE A 12 -13.70 18.91 -19.35
C ILE A 12 -14.59 18.01 -20.21
N SER A 13 -14.21 17.79 -21.47
CA SER A 13 -14.92 16.91 -22.38
C SER A 13 -14.82 15.47 -21.88
N LEU A 14 -15.90 14.70 -22.01
CA LEU A 14 -15.99 13.29 -21.58
C LEU A 14 -15.01 12.35 -22.31
N PHE A 15 -14.29 12.85 -23.33
CA PHE A 15 -13.46 12.05 -24.22
C PHE A 15 -11.97 12.43 -24.21
N ASP A 16 -11.57 13.46 -23.46
CA ASP A 16 -10.16 13.80 -23.22
C ASP A 16 -9.67 13.11 -21.92
N MET A 17 -9.74 11.77 -21.87
CA MET A 17 -9.11 11.01 -20.76
C MET A 17 -7.65 10.70 -21.09
N ASP A 18 -6.83 11.74 -21.15
CA ASP A 18 -5.44 11.57 -20.74
C ASP A 18 -5.50 11.19 -19.25
N SER A 19 -5.12 9.95 -18.91
CA SER A 19 -5.03 9.59 -17.49
C SER A 19 -4.14 10.62 -16.81
N PRO A 20 -4.56 11.15 -15.64
CA PRO A 20 -3.76 12.15 -14.97
C PRO A 20 -2.40 11.59 -14.51
N LEU A 21 -2.23 10.27 -14.50
CA LEU A 21 -0.95 9.62 -14.23
C LEU A 21 -0.24 9.20 -15.52
N HIS A 22 0.90 9.84 -15.78
CA HIS A 22 1.83 9.49 -16.84
C HIS A 22 3.03 8.75 -16.22
N GLY A 23 3.00 7.41 -16.23
CA GLY A 23 4.13 6.58 -15.81
C GLY A 23 3.79 5.49 -14.82
N LYS A 24 4.79 5.05 -14.04
CA LYS A 24 4.64 3.95 -13.08
C LYS A 24 4.00 4.43 -11.78
N VAL A 25 3.21 3.56 -11.17
CA VAL A 25 2.71 3.79 -9.81
C VAL A 25 3.89 3.85 -8.84
N ARG A 26 3.82 4.80 -7.92
CA ARG A 26 4.82 5.06 -6.91
C ARG A 26 4.24 4.99 -5.51
N GLY A 27 5.05 4.63 -4.53
CA GLY A 27 4.68 4.72 -3.13
C GLY A 27 5.80 5.25 -2.25
N GLU A 28 5.38 5.73 -1.08
CA GLU A 28 6.29 6.24 -0.07
C GLU A 28 6.86 5.09 0.78
N ARG A 29 8.16 5.18 1.07
CA ARG A 29 8.94 4.11 1.72
C ARG A 29 8.37 3.67 3.06
N SER A 30 7.96 4.59 3.92
CA SER A 30 7.45 4.27 5.26
C SER A 30 6.14 3.48 5.19
N ILE A 31 5.28 3.77 4.21
CA ILE A 31 4.06 2.97 3.92
C ILE A 31 4.42 1.57 3.41
N MET A 32 5.56 1.40 2.71
CA MET A 32 6.08 0.07 2.32
C MET A 32 6.74 -0.66 3.47
N ASP A 33 7.39 0.05 4.36
CA ASP A 33 8.20 -0.55 5.40
C ASP A 33 7.34 -1.21 6.48
N TYR A 34 6.32 -0.48 6.94
CA TYR A 34 5.53 -0.84 8.13
C TYR A 34 4.12 -1.37 7.82
N PRO A 35 3.56 -2.21 8.71
CA PRO A 35 2.27 -2.88 8.46
C PRO A 35 1.08 -2.00 8.84
N PHE A 36 0.78 -0.98 8.04
CA PHE A 36 -0.37 -0.11 8.26
C PHE A 36 -1.73 -0.67 7.82
N PHE A 37 -1.73 -1.76 7.06
CA PHE A 37 -2.94 -2.30 6.44
C PHE A 37 -3.13 -3.77 6.81
N VAL A 38 -4.38 -4.16 6.99
CA VAL A 38 -4.67 -5.57 7.30
C VAL A 38 -4.54 -6.46 6.07
N LEU A 39 -4.07 -7.68 6.30
CA LEU A 39 -3.77 -8.67 5.25
C LEU A 39 -5.01 -9.52 4.88
N SER A 40 -6.08 -9.40 5.66
CA SER A 40 -7.33 -10.14 5.49
C SER A 40 -8.26 -9.44 4.51
N LYS A 41 -9.02 -10.22 3.73
CA LYS A 41 -10.14 -9.71 2.92
C LYS A 41 -11.39 -9.40 3.75
N ASN A 42 -11.46 -9.96 4.96
CA ASN A 42 -12.59 -9.75 5.87
C ASN A 42 -12.34 -8.49 6.71
N ALA A 43 -13.42 -7.79 7.06
CA ALA A 43 -13.36 -6.63 7.94
C ALA A 43 -12.65 -6.99 9.26
N HIS A 44 -11.72 -6.12 9.66
CA HIS A 44 -11.04 -6.20 10.93
C HIS A 44 -11.53 -5.06 11.82
N LEU A 45 -12.22 -5.40 12.91
CA LEU A 45 -12.90 -4.46 13.80
C LEU A 45 -12.20 -4.28 15.15
N GLU A 46 -11.03 -4.90 15.33
CA GLU A 46 -10.22 -4.73 16.53
C GLU A 46 -9.12 -3.68 16.30
N PRO A 47 -8.74 -2.93 17.34
CA PRO A 47 -7.55 -2.09 17.30
C PRO A 47 -6.28 -2.90 17.09
N ILE A 48 -5.31 -2.32 16.36
CA ILE A 48 -4.01 -2.93 16.11
C ILE A 48 -2.94 -2.08 16.77
N GLU A 49 -2.04 -2.73 17.51
CA GLU A 49 -0.81 -2.13 18.00
C GLU A 49 0.40 -2.83 17.38
N TYR A 50 1.30 -2.04 16.83
CA TYR A 50 2.58 -2.49 16.32
C TYR A 50 3.70 -1.72 17.03
N LYS A 51 4.69 -2.46 17.52
CA LYS A 51 5.89 -1.91 18.15
C LYS A 51 7.11 -2.68 17.67
N HIS A 52 8.06 -2.00 17.05
CA HIS A 52 9.31 -2.60 16.62
C HIS A 52 10.41 -1.56 16.72
N ASP A 53 11.49 -1.90 17.43
CA ASP A 53 12.55 -0.97 17.84
C ASP A 53 11.99 0.30 18.49
N GLN A 54 12.21 1.46 17.87
CA GLN A 54 11.72 2.76 18.32
C GLN A 54 10.41 3.17 17.65
N VAL A 55 9.86 2.35 16.73
CA VAL A 55 8.65 2.67 15.98
C VAL A 55 7.41 2.10 16.65
N THR A 56 6.39 2.93 16.75
CA THR A 56 5.07 2.59 17.27
C THR A 56 4.01 2.99 16.25
N ILE A 57 3.04 2.11 16.02
CA ILE A 57 1.87 2.36 15.19
C ILE A 57 0.67 1.82 15.94
N GLN A 58 -0.35 2.67 16.09
CA GLN A 58 -1.66 2.28 16.60
C GLN A 58 -2.67 2.55 15.51
N ILE A 59 -3.57 1.59 15.28
CA ILE A 59 -4.60 1.67 14.24
C ILE A 59 -5.93 1.36 14.90
N ARG A 60 -6.90 2.25 14.72
CA ARG A 60 -8.27 2.04 15.16
C ARG A 60 -9.18 1.85 13.95
N PRO A 61 -10.04 0.83 13.96
CA PRO A 61 -11.01 0.60 12.91
C PRO A 61 -12.12 1.65 12.93
N SER A 62 -12.78 1.79 11.79
CA SER A 62 -14.11 2.42 11.71
C SER A 62 -15.20 1.35 11.80
N ALA A 63 -16.47 1.75 11.63
CA ALA A 63 -17.59 0.80 11.52
C ALA A 63 -17.43 -0.20 10.36
N THR A 64 -16.68 0.15 9.31
CA THR A 64 -16.41 -0.73 8.16
C THR A 64 -15.08 -1.49 8.29
N GLY A 65 -14.38 -1.33 9.42
CA GLY A 65 -13.10 -1.96 9.73
C GLY A 65 -11.86 -1.13 9.38
N VAL A 66 -10.70 -1.75 9.58
CA VAL A 66 -9.38 -1.21 9.20
C VAL A 66 -9.16 -1.33 7.69
N ALA A 67 -8.51 -0.34 7.09
CA ALA A 67 -8.06 -0.37 5.70
C ALA A 67 -7.17 -1.59 5.41
N THR A 68 -7.45 -2.24 4.29
CA THR A 68 -6.83 -3.49 3.85
C THR A 68 -5.67 -3.23 2.88
N MET A 69 -4.86 -4.27 2.62
CA MET A 69 -3.80 -4.22 1.60
C MET A 69 -4.31 -3.92 0.18
N TRP A 70 -5.60 -4.10 -0.11
CA TRP A 70 -6.21 -3.71 -1.39
C TRP A 70 -6.58 -2.23 -1.41
N ASP A 71 -7.04 -1.68 -0.28
CA ASP A 71 -7.37 -0.26 -0.17
C ASP A 71 -6.13 0.62 -0.37
N LYS A 72 -4.95 0.11 0.04
CA LYS A 72 -3.64 0.74 -0.19
C LYS A 72 -3.39 1.10 -1.67
N GLU A 73 -3.95 0.36 -2.62
CA GLU A 73 -3.79 0.65 -4.06
C GLU A 73 -4.26 2.07 -4.41
N ILE A 74 -5.35 2.54 -3.78
CA ILE A 74 -5.86 3.90 -3.95
C ILE A 74 -4.82 4.91 -3.46
N LEU A 75 -4.20 4.66 -2.30
CA LEU A 75 -3.17 5.55 -1.77
C LEU A 75 -1.91 5.59 -2.62
N LEU A 76 -1.50 4.44 -3.20
CA LEU A 76 -0.40 4.40 -4.15
C LEU A 76 -0.72 5.24 -5.39
N TYR A 77 -1.93 5.11 -5.93
CA TYR A 77 -2.37 5.91 -7.07
C TYR A 77 -2.40 7.41 -6.76
N VAL A 78 -3.01 7.81 -5.63
CA VAL A 78 -3.07 9.20 -5.17
C VAL A 78 -1.67 9.76 -4.92
N ALA A 79 -0.78 9.00 -4.27
CA ALA A 79 0.60 9.41 -4.05
C ALA A 79 1.36 9.63 -5.36
N SER A 80 1.07 8.81 -6.38
CA SER A 80 1.67 8.93 -7.70
C SER A 80 1.24 10.22 -8.41
N LEU A 81 -0.05 10.56 -8.33
CA LEU A 81 -0.59 11.81 -8.88
C LEU A 81 0.00 13.04 -8.20
N VAL A 82 0.08 13.03 -6.86
CA VAL A 82 0.72 14.12 -6.09
C VAL A 82 2.19 14.26 -6.46
N ALA A 83 2.92 13.15 -6.53
CA ALA A 83 4.34 13.16 -6.91
C ALA A 83 4.56 13.69 -8.34
N GLN A 84 3.69 13.35 -9.29
CA GLN A 84 3.76 13.88 -10.65
C GLN A 84 3.47 15.38 -10.69
N ALA A 85 2.39 15.84 -10.04
CA ALA A 85 2.03 17.25 -9.99
C ALA A 85 3.17 18.11 -9.39
N ILE A 86 3.83 17.61 -8.34
CA ILE A 86 5.01 18.27 -7.75
C ILE A 86 6.18 18.31 -8.74
N ALA A 87 6.44 17.21 -9.46
CA ALA A 87 7.51 17.15 -10.46
C ALA A 87 7.26 18.12 -11.64
N ASP A 88 6.00 18.30 -12.02
CA ASP A 88 5.57 19.22 -13.09
C ASP A 88 5.54 20.70 -12.63
N GLY A 89 5.92 20.98 -11.38
CA GLY A 89 5.94 22.34 -10.82
C GLY A 89 4.55 22.91 -10.53
N GLN A 90 3.52 22.08 -10.53
CA GLN A 90 2.17 22.50 -10.17
C GLN A 90 2.09 22.71 -8.65
N ILE A 91 1.50 23.83 -8.25
CA ILE A 91 1.05 24.00 -6.86
C ILE A 91 -0.14 23.07 -6.72
N SER A 92 0.08 21.85 -6.24
CA SER A 92 -1.02 20.93 -6.01
C SER A 92 -1.93 21.55 -4.94
N ASP A 93 -3.17 21.83 -5.30
CA ASP A 93 -4.23 21.84 -4.31
C ASP A 93 -4.12 20.51 -3.55
N GLU A 94 -4.29 20.52 -2.23
CA GLU A 94 -4.17 19.30 -1.41
C GLU A 94 -5.18 18.22 -1.87
N ASP A 95 -6.15 18.60 -2.71
CA ASP A 95 -7.14 17.72 -3.32
C ASP A 95 -6.64 17.11 -4.63
N VAL A 96 -6.86 15.81 -4.77
CA VAL A 96 -6.59 15.04 -5.98
C VAL A 96 -7.92 14.59 -6.57
N THR A 97 -8.15 14.93 -7.84
CA THR A 97 -9.33 14.50 -8.59
C THR A 97 -8.94 13.55 -9.72
N PHE A 98 -9.64 12.42 -9.83
CA PHE A 98 -9.41 11.42 -10.87
C PHE A 98 -10.70 10.64 -11.18
N SER A 99 -10.74 9.97 -12.34
CA SER A 99 -11.82 9.02 -12.65
C SER A 99 -11.51 7.65 -12.03
N ALA A 100 -12.53 6.96 -11.48
CA ALA A 100 -12.30 5.60 -11.00
C ALA A 100 -11.92 4.63 -12.13
N HIS A 101 -12.37 4.91 -13.36
CA HIS A 101 -11.99 4.13 -14.54
C HIS A 101 -10.48 4.19 -14.80
N ASP A 102 -9.85 5.36 -14.70
CA ASP A 102 -8.39 5.49 -14.85
C ASP A 102 -7.65 4.75 -13.75
N PHE A 103 -8.14 4.85 -12.49
CA PHE A 103 -7.58 4.08 -11.38
C PHE A 103 -7.61 2.57 -11.69
N PHE A 104 -8.75 2.03 -12.11
CA PHE A 104 -8.88 0.62 -12.45
C PHE A 104 -7.94 0.20 -13.58
N ARG A 105 -7.83 1.01 -14.63
CA ARG A 105 -6.91 0.74 -15.74
C ARG A 105 -5.45 0.65 -15.28
N ILE A 106 -5.04 1.58 -14.42
CA ILE A 106 -3.67 1.65 -13.88
C ILE A 106 -3.36 0.49 -12.92
N THR A 107 -4.35 0.02 -12.15
CA THR A 107 -4.20 -1.13 -11.25
C THR A 107 -4.45 -2.48 -11.92
N GLY A 108 -4.64 -2.50 -13.25
CA GLY A 108 -4.72 -3.71 -14.05
C GLY A 108 -6.12 -4.33 -14.19
N VAL A 109 -7.17 -3.55 -13.93
CA VAL A 109 -8.58 -3.90 -14.14
C VAL A 109 -9.11 -3.19 -15.39
N GLU A 110 -9.03 -3.84 -16.55
CA GLU A 110 -9.44 -3.25 -17.83
C GLU A 110 -10.95 -3.01 -17.95
N ARG A 111 -11.76 -3.87 -17.33
CA ARG A 111 -13.23 -3.84 -17.42
C ARG A 111 -13.84 -3.96 -16.02
N PRO A 112 -13.87 -2.87 -15.25
CA PRO A 112 -14.43 -2.89 -13.90
C PRO A 112 -15.93 -3.18 -13.93
N SER A 113 -16.37 -4.09 -13.08
CA SER A 113 -17.78 -4.44 -12.89
C SER A 113 -18.44 -3.54 -11.84
N VAL A 114 -19.78 -3.56 -11.75
CA VAL A 114 -20.54 -2.88 -10.68
C VAL A 114 -20.03 -3.24 -9.29
N ARG A 115 -19.60 -4.50 -9.09
CA ARG A 115 -19.02 -4.95 -7.83
C ARG A 115 -17.69 -4.26 -7.52
N ASP A 116 -16.87 -3.99 -8.53
CA ASP A 116 -15.58 -3.35 -8.36
C ASP A 116 -15.75 -1.88 -7.98
N TYR A 117 -16.68 -1.16 -8.62
CA TYR A 117 -17.07 0.19 -8.22
C TYR A 117 -17.60 0.27 -6.78
N ARG A 118 -18.46 -0.67 -6.37
CA ARG A 118 -18.92 -0.75 -4.98
C ARG A 118 -17.76 -0.95 -4.00
N ARG A 119 -16.86 -1.89 -4.30
CA ARG A 119 -15.68 -2.16 -3.47
C ARG A 119 -14.73 -0.97 -3.39
N PHE A 120 -14.61 -0.23 -4.47
CA PHE A 120 -13.82 1.00 -4.52
C PHE A 120 -14.42 2.07 -3.58
N GLY A 121 -15.75 2.24 -3.58
CA GLY A 121 -16.43 3.09 -2.59
C GLY A 121 -16.20 2.64 -1.15
N GLU A 122 -16.38 1.35 -0.85
CA GLU A 122 -16.11 0.77 0.47
C GLU A 122 -14.62 0.94 0.90
N ALA A 123 -13.70 0.92 -0.06
CA ALA A 123 -12.28 1.16 0.20
C ALA A 123 -12.01 2.61 0.58
N LEU A 124 -12.62 3.58 -0.11
CA LEU A 124 -12.55 5.01 0.26
C LEU A 124 -13.10 5.25 1.66
N GLU A 125 -14.24 4.65 2.01
CA GLU A 125 -14.81 4.73 3.36
C GLU A 125 -13.83 4.17 4.42
N ARG A 126 -13.21 3.01 4.17
CA ARG A 126 -12.21 2.44 5.09
C ARG A 126 -10.97 3.32 5.21
N LEU A 127 -10.49 3.93 4.12
CA LEU A 127 -9.34 4.84 4.13
C LEU A 127 -9.62 6.15 4.88
N GLN A 128 -10.84 6.66 4.79
CA GLN A 128 -11.28 7.84 5.54
C GLN A 128 -11.59 7.51 7.01
N GLY A 129 -12.10 6.32 7.29
CA GLY A 129 -12.52 5.90 8.63
C GLY A 129 -11.39 5.38 9.52
N THR A 130 -10.38 4.71 8.95
CA THR A 130 -9.26 4.14 9.71
C THR A 130 -8.44 5.24 10.37
N GLN A 131 -8.33 5.22 11.69
CA GLN A 131 -7.53 6.18 12.44
C GLN A 131 -6.16 5.60 12.75
N ILE A 132 -5.10 6.37 12.49
CA ILE A 132 -3.70 5.97 12.69
C ILE A 132 -2.99 6.96 13.59
N LYS A 133 -2.21 6.45 14.52
CA LYS A 133 -1.27 7.21 15.35
C LYS A 133 0.09 6.55 15.28
N THR A 134 1.12 7.31 14.91
CA THR A 134 2.50 6.80 14.83
C THR A 134 3.50 7.87 15.23
N ASN A 135 4.71 7.45 15.61
CA ASN A 135 5.86 8.32 15.83
C ASN A 135 6.84 8.36 14.66
N ILE A 136 6.47 7.80 13.49
CA ILE A 136 7.29 7.91 12.27
C ILE A 136 7.31 9.37 11.81
N GLU A 137 8.52 9.89 11.67
CA GLU A 137 8.79 11.25 11.23
C GLU A 137 8.60 11.40 9.71
N THR A 138 7.95 12.48 9.29
CA THR A 138 7.84 12.88 7.88
C THR A 138 8.20 14.35 7.74
N GLY A 139 9.03 14.70 6.76
CA GLY A 139 9.46 16.07 6.50
C GLY A 139 9.98 16.81 7.74
N SER A 140 10.82 16.14 8.54
CA SER A 140 11.39 16.67 9.78
C SER A 140 10.38 16.97 10.90
N LYS A 141 9.22 16.31 10.88
CA LYS A 141 8.15 16.53 11.85
C LYS A 141 7.51 15.21 12.28
N ILE A 142 7.17 15.12 13.57
CA ILE A 142 6.38 14.04 14.14
C ILE A 142 4.98 14.59 14.43
N ASP A 143 3.95 14.00 13.81
CA ASP A 143 2.57 14.38 14.06
C ASP A 143 2.08 13.72 15.37
N ARG A 144 1.70 14.54 16.36
CA ARG A 144 1.10 14.04 17.60
C ARG A 144 -0.41 14.01 17.46
N GLY A 145 -0.98 12.84 17.20
CA GLY A 145 -2.43 12.68 17.12
C GLY A 145 -2.86 11.46 16.33
N TRP A 146 -4.16 11.41 16.06
CA TRP A 146 -4.76 10.46 15.13
C TRP A 146 -5.00 11.15 13.79
N PHE A 147 -4.78 10.44 12.70
CA PHE A 147 -5.13 10.87 11.35
C PHE A 147 -5.75 9.72 10.56
N SER A 148 -6.58 10.06 9.57
CA SER A 148 -7.02 9.12 8.54
C SER A 148 -6.08 9.16 7.35
N TRP A 149 -6.04 8.11 6.52
CA TRP A 149 -5.27 8.18 5.28
C TRP A 149 -5.79 9.25 4.32
N LEU A 150 -7.12 9.34 4.22
CA LEU A 150 -7.82 10.39 3.49
C LEU A 150 -8.56 11.26 4.51
N SER A 151 -8.23 12.55 4.56
CA SER A 151 -8.99 13.50 5.38
C SER A 151 -10.35 13.83 4.76
N GLU A 152 -10.45 13.69 3.44
CA GLU A 152 -11.68 13.88 2.68
C GLU A 152 -11.71 12.91 1.49
N ALA A 153 -12.87 12.35 1.22
CA ALA A 153 -13.13 11.46 0.10
C ALA A 153 -14.58 11.71 -0.35
N GLN A 154 -14.72 12.22 -1.56
CA GLN A 154 -16.00 12.51 -2.19
C GLN A 154 -16.08 11.75 -3.51
N VAL A 155 -17.22 11.11 -3.73
CA VAL A 155 -17.50 10.35 -4.93
C VAL A 155 -18.68 11.00 -5.62
N GLU A 156 -18.47 11.47 -6.84
CA GLU A 156 -19.53 12.07 -7.65
C GLU A 156 -20.10 11.02 -8.61
N TYR A 157 -21.41 10.83 -8.52
CA TYR A 157 -22.19 9.97 -9.40
C TYR A 157 -22.90 10.83 -10.44
N GLU A 158 -22.87 10.38 -11.69
CA GLU A 158 -23.68 10.93 -12.77
C GLU A 158 -24.90 10.03 -12.99
N LYS A 159 -26.08 10.64 -13.02
CA LYS A 159 -27.32 9.92 -13.32
C LYS A 159 -27.49 9.80 -14.83
N MET A 160 -27.52 8.56 -15.32
CA MET A 160 -27.76 8.23 -16.72
C MET A 160 -29.25 8.37 -17.08
N ALA A 161 -29.53 8.48 -18.38
CA ALA A 161 -30.88 8.65 -18.91
C ALA A 161 -31.82 7.46 -18.59
N ASN A 162 -31.26 6.28 -18.35
CA ASN A 162 -31.99 5.08 -17.91
C ASN A 162 -32.27 5.05 -16.40
N GLY A 163 -31.83 6.07 -15.65
CA GLY A 163 -32.01 6.17 -14.21
C GLY A 163 -30.86 5.62 -13.36
N ASP A 164 -29.89 4.94 -13.97
CA ASP A 164 -28.73 4.37 -13.28
C ASP A 164 -27.74 5.46 -12.86
N GLU A 165 -27.03 5.25 -11.76
CA GLU A 165 -25.96 6.14 -11.29
C GLU A 165 -24.59 5.52 -11.61
N VAL A 166 -23.74 6.29 -12.28
CA VAL A 166 -22.37 5.88 -12.63
C VAL A 166 -21.38 6.75 -11.90
N LEU A 167 -20.45 6.12 -11.19
CA LEU A 167 -19.33 6.82 -10.55
C LEU A 167 -18.46 7.45 -11.64
N ARG A 168 -18.37 8.78 -11.65
CA ARG A 168 -17.59 9.52 -12.66
C ARG A 168 -16.27 10.02 -12.10
N TYR A 169 -16.32 10.84 -11.05
CA TYR A 169 -15.14 11.47 -10.47
C TYR A 169 -15.01 11.16 -8.99
N VAL A 170 -13.77 11.09 -8.56
CA VAL A 170 -13.36 10.86 -7.19
C VAL A 170 -12.49 12.04 -6.81
N ARG A 171 -12.85 12.75 -5.74
CA ARG A 171 -12.05 13.81 -5.16
C ARG A 171 -11.60 13.36 -3.78
N VAL A 172 -10.30 13.34 -3.54
CA VAL A 172 -9.73 12.93 -2.25
C VAL A 172 -8.69 13.92 -1.78
N ARG A 173 -8.58 14.08 -0.47
CA ARG A 173 -7.48 14.81 0.17
C ARG A 173 -6.66 13.83 1.00
N PRO A 174 -5.43 13.45 0.60
CA PRO A 174 -4.54 12.68 1.45
C PRO A 174 -4.21 13.49 2.71
N CYS A 175 -3.97 12.81 3.82
CA CYS A 175 -3.62 13.49 5.05
C CYS A 175 -2.27 14.22 4.96
N ASN A 176 -2.11 15.21 5.85
CA ASN A 176 -0.88 16.00 5.95
C ASN A 176 0.37 15.15 6.15
N TRP A 177 0.26 14.01 6.85
CA TRP A 177 1.38 13.10 7.06
C TRP A 177 1.87 12.51 5.73
N LEU A 178 0.96 11.96 4.91
CA LEU A 178 1.28 11.38 3.60
C LEU A 178 1.72 12.44 2.60
N TYR A 179 0.98 13.56 2.50
CA TYR A 179 1.33 14.65 1.59
C TYR A 179 2.73 15.20 1.88
N ARG A 180 3.05 15.40 3.17
CA ARG A 180 4.38 15.85 3.60
C ARG A 180 5.46 14.84 3.25
N ALA A 181 5.22 13.55 3.48
CA ALA A 181 6.18 12.49 3.16
C ALA A 181 6.53 12.47 1.67
N ILE A 182 5.51 12.57 0.80
CA ILE A 182 5.71 12.64 -0.66
C ILE A 182 6.52 13.88 -1.05
N LYS A 183 6.16 15.04 -0.49
CA LYS A 183 6.76 16.33 -0.87
C LYS A 183 8.16 16.54 -0.33
N ARG A 184 8.44 16.09 0.89
CA ARG A 184 9.66 16.45 1.64
C ARG A 184 10.68 15.33 1.70
N ASP A 185 10.25 14.08 1.84
CA ASP A 185 11.17 12.98 2.06
C ASP A 185 11.73 12.45 0.73
N GLN A 186 11.00 12.64 -0.37
CA GLN A 186 11.37 12.21 -1.73
C GLN A 186 11.78 10.73 -1.85
N ARG A 187 11.42 9.91 -0.85
CA ARG A 187 11.63 8.45 -0.80
C ARG A 187 10.46 7.74 -1.47
N ILE A 188 10.27 8.07 -2.75
CA ILE A 188 9.20 7.56 -3.58
C ILE A 188 9.75 6.49 -4.51
N TYR A 189 9.23 5.27 -4.38
CA TYR A 189 9.70 4.09 -5.10
C TYR A 189 8.69 3.64 -6.15
N HIS A 190 9.18 3.14 -7.29
CA HIS A 190 8.34 2.63 -8.37
C HIS A 190 7.92 1.19 -8.09
N TYR A 191 6.63 0.90 -8.25
CA TYR A 191 6.12 -0.46 -8.22
C TYR A 191 6.17 -1.10 -9.61
N HIS A 192 6.44 -2.41 -9.63
CA HIS A 192 6.23 -3.23 -10.82
C HIS A 192 4.73 -3.34 -11.14
N HIS A 193 4.36 -3.36 -12.42
CA HIS A 193 2.95 -3.46 -12.84
C HIS A 193 2.26 -4.72 -12.28
N ASP A 194 2.95 -5.86 -12.24
CA ASP A 194 2.40 -7.10 -11.69
C ASP A 194 2.19 -7.10 -10.16
N TYR A 195 2.62 -6.05 -9.44
CA TYR A 195 2.34 -5.91 -8.01
C TYR A 195 0.84 -6.01 -7.70
N PHE A 196 -0.01 -5.42 -8.53
CA PHE A 196 -1.46 -5.41 -8.32
C PHE A 196 -2.10 -6.80 -8.45
N ARG A 197 -1.41 -7.76 -9.07
CA ARG A 197 -1.87 -9.16 -9.23
C ARG A 197 -1.53 -10.04 -8.02
N LEU A 198 -0.71 -9.54 -7.09
CA LEU A 198 -0.26 -10.28 -5.90
C LEU A 198 -1.35 -10.34 -4.82
N GLY A 199 -1.34 -11.42 -4.03
CA GLY A 199 -2.09 -11.50 -2.78
C GLY A 199 -1.49 -10.64 -1.67
N ALA A 200 -2.22 -10.43 -0.57
CA ALA A 200 -1.82 -9.49 0.50
C ALA A 200 -0.44 -9.81 1.13
N ILE A 201 -0.13 -11.08 1.39
CA ILE A 201 1.18 -11.50 1.92
C ILE A 201 2.29 -11.28 0.88
N GLU A 202 2.04 -11.65 -0.37
CA GLU A 202 2.98 -11.44 -1.48
C GLU A 202 3.29 -9.95 -1.68
N ARG A 203 2.28 -9.07 -1.57
CA ARG A 203 2.47 -7.60 -1.62
C ARG A 203 3.34 -7.10 -0.48
N ARG A 204 3.12 -7.57 0.76
CA ARG A 204 3.98 -7.21 1.90
C ARG A 204 5.41 -7.69 1.71
N LEU A 205 5.61 -8.91 1.21
CA LEU A 205 6.94 -9.43 0.91
C LEU A 205 7.62 -8.62 -0.18
N TYR A 206 6.92 -8.27 -1.26
CA TYR A 206 7.43 -7.39 -2.30
C TYR A 206 7.89 -6.04 -1.72
N GLU A 207 7.07 -5.42 -0.87
CA GLU A 207 7.38 -4.12 -0.25
C GLU A 207 8.59 -4.18 0.69
N ILE A 208 8.69 -5.23 1.51
CA ILE A 208 9.85 -5.46 2.37
C ILE A 208 11.09 -5.70 1.51
N ALA A 209 11.00 -6.54 0.48
CA ALA A 209 12.14 -6.75 -0.43
C ALA A 209 12.55 -5.43 -1.11
N HIS A 210 11.58 -4.62 -1.56
CA HIS A 210 11.84 -3.35 -2.24
C HIS A 210 12.53 -2.32 -1.32
N CYS A 211 12.18 -2.29 -0.03
CA CYS A 211 12.80 -1.39 0.94
C CYS A 211 14.23 -1.79 1.36
N TYR A 212 14.58 -3.08 1.32
CA TYR A 212 15.78 -3.59 1.99
C TYR A 212 16.75 -4.35 1.08
N CYS A 213 16.33 -4.77 -0.12
CA CYS A 213 17.21 -5.50 -1.06
C CYS A 213 18.03 -4.58 -1.99
N GLU A 214 18.02 -3.26 -1.76
CA GLU A 214 18.76 -2.29 -2.60
C GLU A 214 20.27 -2.56 -2.61
N ALA A 215 20.84 -2.92 -1.45
CA ALA A 215 22.26 -3.23 -1.29
C ALA A 215 22.62 -4.71 -1.57
N GLY A 216 21.63 -5.57 -1.87
CA GLY A 216 21.82 -7.00 -2.08
C GLY A 216 20.79 -7.87 -1.33
N PRO A 217 21.01 -9.19 -1.30
CA PRO A 217 20.11 -10.12 -0.60
C PRO A 217 20.03 -9.85 0.91
N ILE A 218 18.86 -10.08 1.48
CA ILE A 218 18.63 -10.01 2.94
C ILE A 218 18.08 -11.33 3.45
N ASP A 219 18.45 -11.66 4.69
CA ASP A 219 17.92 -12.81 5.42
C ASP A 219 17.21 -12.28 6.67
N ILE A 220 15.93 -12.63 6.84
CA ILE A 220 15.13 -12.22 7.99
C ILE A 220 14.63 -13.48 8.70
N ASN A 221 14.78 -13.55 10.03
CA ASN A 221 14.21 -14.65 10.80
C ASN A 221 12.68 -14.68 10.62
N LEU A 222 12.08 -15.86 10.49
CA LEU A 222 10.63 -16.02 10.34
C LEU A 222 9.81 -15.29 11.42
N GLU A 223 10.28 -15.23 12.67
CA GLU A 223 9.59 -14.52 13.76
C GLU A 223 9.60 -13.01 13.52
N GLU A 224 10.75 -12.45 13.17
CA GLU A 224 10.91 -11.04 12.81
C GLU A 224 10.10 -10.68 11.56
N LEU A 225 10.11 -11.55 10.55
CA LEU A 225 9.33 -11.37 9.34
C LEU A 225 7.83 -11.40 9.63
N HIS A 226 7.37 -12.31 10.49
CA HIS A 226 5.97 -12.40 10.90
C HIS A 226 5.49 -11.08 11.52
N HIS A 227 6.33 -10.50 12.38
CA HIS A 227 6.09 -9.19 12.96
C HIS A 227 6.10 -8.07 11.91
N LYS A 228 7.13 -8.02 11.05
CA LYS A 228 7.31 -6.98 10.02
C LYS A 228 6.22 -6.97 8.95
N ILE A 229 5.67 -8.14 8.62
CA ILE A 229 4.52 -8.28 7.73
C ILE A 229 3.23 -7.81 8.41
N GLY A 230 3.16 -7.82 9.75
CA GLY A 230 1.94 -7.54 10.51
C GLY A 230 0.94 -8.70 10.49
N SER A 231 1.43 -9.94 10.41
CA SER A 231 0.55 -11.11 10.37
C SER A 231 -0.05 -11.39 11.75
N MET A 232 -1.37 -11.33 11.87
CA MET A 232 -2.06 -11.67 13.14
C MET A 232 -2.35 -13.18 13.30
N GLY A 233 -2.13 -13.98 12.25
CA GLY A 233 -2.36 -15.42 12.27
C GLY A 233 -1.17 -16.22 12.84
N PRO A 234 -1.33 -17.53 13.12
CA PRO A 234 -0.25 -18.36 13.64
C PRO A 234 0.96 -18.41 12.70
N MET A 235 2.18 -18.34 13.24
CA MET A 235 3.44 -18.40 12.47
C MET A 235 3.53 -19.63 11.55
N LYS A 236 2.99 -20.78 11.98
CA LYS A 236 2.94 -22.00 11.16
C LYS A 236 2.18 -21.80 9.85
N ARG A 237 1.09 -21.02 9.87
CA ARG A 237 0.32 -20.68 8.67
C ARG A 237 1.12 -19.77 7.75
N LEU A 238 1.82 -18.78 8.31
CA LEU A 238 2.72 -17.93 7.51
C LEU A 238 3.81 -18.78 6.84
N LYS A 239 4.45 -19.70 7.56
CA LYS A 239 5.46 -20.62 6.98
C LYS A 239 4.90 -21.43 5.82
N GLN A 240 3.68 -21.94 5.91
CA GLN A 240 3.03 -22.68 4.82
C GLN A 240 2.80 -21.78 3.60
N LEU A 241 2.29 -20.56 3.81
CA LEU A 241 2.10 -19.59 2.74
C LEU A 241 3.43 -19.22 2.06
N LEU A 242 4.49 -19.02 2.84
CA LEU A 242 5.82 -18.72 2.31
C LEU A 242 6.35 -19.85 1.42
N LYS A 243 6.10 -21.13 1.77
CA LYS A 243 6.48 -22.26 0.90
C LYS A 243 5.73 -22.24 -0.43
N SER A 244 4.43 -21.90 -0.42
CA SER A 244 3.67 -21.73 -1.66
C SER A 244 4.22 -20.57 -2.50
N ILE A 245 4.54 -19.44 -1.85
CA ILE A 245 5.10 -18.26 -2.53
C ILE A 245 6.48 -18.56 -3.14
N GLU A 246 7.34 -19.27 -2.41
CA GLU A 246 8.64 -19.75 -2.91
C GLU A 246 8.46 -20.67 -4.13
N ALA A 247 7.53 -21.62 -4.07
CA ALA A 247 7.28 -22.57 -5.15
C ALA A 247 6.69 -21.90 -6.41
N GLU A 248 5.77 -20.95 -6.23
CA GLU A 248 5.12 -20.24 -7.34
C GLU A 248 6.02 -19.16 -7.96
N ASN A 249 6.95 -18.58 -7.18
CA ASN A 249 7.88 -17.53 -7.57
C ASN A 249 7.26 -16.37 -8.39
N ARG A 250 6.04 -15.94 -8.01
CA ARG A 250 5.27 -14.91 -8.71
C ARG A 250 5.64 -13.48 -8.32
N LEU A 251 6.52 -13.28 -7.33
CA LEU A 251 6.94 -11.93 -6.94
C LEU A 251 7.75 -11.30 -8.08
N PRO A 252 7.33 -10.13 -8.60
CA PRO A 252 8.10 -9.42 -9.60
C PRO A 252 9.40 -8.91 -8.96
N GLU A 253 10.48 -8.88 -9.74
CA GLU A 253 11.80 -8.32 -9.36
C GLU A 253 12.53 -9.00 -8.20
N TYR A 254 11.89 -9.87 -7.41
CA TYR A 254 12.47 -10.50 -6.23
C TYR A 254 12.19 -11.99 -6.17
N ASP A 255 13.16 -12.77 -5.72
CA ASP A 255 13.00 -14.16 -5.29
C ASP A 255 12.87 -14.23 -3.77
N VAL A 256 12.02 -15.13 -3.28
CA VAL A 256 11.85 -15.44 -1.86
C VAL A 256 12.11 -16.92 -1.63
N SER A 257 12.98 -17.24 -0.67
CA SER A 257 13.31 -18.64 -0.34
C SER A 257 13.37 -18.88 1.16
N LEU A 258 12.96 -20.06 1.62
CA LEU A 258 13.10 -20.48 3.01
C LEU A 258 14.45 -21.17 3.23
N ILE A 259 15.19 -20.72 4.23
CA ILE A 259 16.47 -21.29 4.62
C ILE A 259 16.37 -21.83 6.05
N GLU A 260 16.81 -23.06 6.25
CA GLU A 260 16.99 -23.62 7.58
C GLU A 260 18.40 -23.32 8.08
N VAL A 261 18.49 -22.54 9.15
CA VAL A 261 19.75 -22.14 9.78
C VAL A 261 19.89 -22.91 11.08
N VAL A 262 21.00 -23.64 11.23
CA VAL A 262 21.33 -24.32 12.49
C VAL A 262 21.81 -23.26 13.47
N SER A 263 20.98 -22.96 14.48
CA SER A 263 21.19 -21.88 15.44
C SER A 263 21.85 -22.34 16.76
N GLY A 264 22.17 -23.63 16.90
CA GLY A 264 22.91 -24.18 18.04
C GLY A 264 22.53 -25.62 18.38
N GLU A 265 22.89 -26.07 19.59
CA GLU A 265 22.46 -27.34 20.17
C GLU A 265 21.56 -27.08 21.39
N ARG A 266 20.41 -27.75 21.44
CA ARG A 266 19.50 -27.79 22.60
C ARG A 266 19.45 -29.20 23.15
N THR A 267 19.49 -29.32 24.46
CA THR A 267 19.29 -30.60 25.14
C THR A 267 17.80 -30.78 25.43
N ASP A 268 17.21 -31.89 24.99
CA ASP A 268 15.81 -32.19 25.32
C ASP A 268 15.65 -32.64 26.79
N SER A 269 14.41 -32.80 27.24
CA SER A 269 14.08 -33.25 28.61
C SER A 269 14.63 -34.64 28.95
N LEU A 270 15.11 -35.39 27.96
CA LEU A 270 15.72 -36.71 28.09
C LEU A 270 17.25 -36.66 27.96
N GLY A 271 17.86 -35.47 28.01
CA GLY A 271 19.32 -35.31 27.96
C GLY A 271 19.92 -35.43 26.56
N ARG A 272 19.12 -35.54 25.48
CA ARG A 272 19.64 -35.72 24.13
C ARG A 272 19.94 -34.37 23.49
N ARG A 273 21.14 -34.23 22.92
CA ARG A 273 21.51 -33.06 22.11
C ARG A 273 20.77 -33.09 20.78
N ARG A 274 19.96 -32.06 20.52
CA ARG A 274 19.30 -31.79 19.24
C ARG A 274 19.83 -30.50 18.66
N LYS A 275 19.98 -30.45 17.34
CA LYS A 275 20.25 -29.19 16.64
C LYS A 275 19.01 -28.29 16.75
N SER A 276 19.21 -27.06 17.20
CA SER A 276 18.23 -26.00 17.07
C SER A 276 18.23 -25.54 15.62
N VAL A 277 17.09 -25.64 14.96
CA VAL A 277 16.93 -25.18 13.58
C VAL A 277 15.96 -24.00 13.60
N THR A 278 16.45 -22.85 13.16
CA THR A 278 15.64 -21.65 12.96
C THR A 278 15.35 -21.50 11.47
N THR A 279 14.12 -21.14 11.12
CA THR A 279 13.78 -20.82 9.73
C THR A 279 14.01 -19.34 9.48
N SER A 280 14.81 -19.03 8.47
CA SER A 280 14.98 -17.67 7.95
C SER A 280 14.39 -17.61 6.54
N VAL A 281 13.99 -16.42 6.14
CA VAL A 281 13.48 -16.14 4.80
C VAL A 281 14.49 -15.23 4.12
N ARG A 282 15.05 -15.71 3.03
CA ARG A 282 15.94 -14.95 2.17
C ARG A 282 15.13 -14.27 1.08
N MET A 283 15.31 -12.97 0.92
CA MET A 283 14.80 -12.20 -0.21
C MET A 283 15.98 -11.66 -1.00
N LYS A 284 15.93 -11.75 -2.33
CA LYS A 284 16.99 -11.23 -3.20
C LYS A 284 16.42 -10.62 -4.47
N PRO A 285 17.06 -9.60 -5.05
CA PRO A 285 16.70 -9.16 -6.38
C PRO A 285 16.89 -10.30 -7.39
N LYS A 286 15.91 -10.47 -8.30
CA LYS A 286 16.07 -11.32 -9.47
C LYS A 286 17.19 -10.74 -10.31
N GLN A 287 18.11 -11.59 -10.76
CA GLN A 287 19.08 -11.17 -11.76
C GLN A 287 18.29 -10.72 -12.99
N ARG A 288 18.49 -9.46 -13.42
CA ARG A 288 17.97 -9.04 -14.72
C ARG A 288 18.55 -10.01 -15.73
N SER A 289 17.70 -10.82 -16.36
CA SER A 289 18.07 -11.45 -17.62
C SER A 289 18.47 -10.32 -18.54
N ILE A 290 19.76 -10.20 -18.84
CA ILE A 290 20.23 -9.40 -19.95
C ILE A 290 19.73 -10.16 -21.17
N SER A 291 18.48 -9.91 -21.57
CA SER A 291 18.00 -10.28 -22.89
C SER A 291 18.81 -9.44 -23.87
N ALA A 292 19.72 -10.12 -24.56
CA ALA A 292 20.41 -9.64 -25.75
C ALA A 292 19.40 -9.32 -26.87
#